data_AF-A0A927S4A8-F1
#
_entry.id   AF-A0A927S4A8-F1
#
_cell.length_a   1.000
_cell.length_b   1.000
_cell.length_c   1.000
_cell.angle_alpha   90.00
_cell.angle_beta   90.00
_cell.angle_gamma   90.00
#
_symmetry.space_group_name_H-M   'P 1'
#
loop_
_entity.id
_entity.type
_entity.pdbx_description
1 polymer ?
#
loop_
_entity_poly.entity_id
_entity_poly.type
_entity_poly.pdbx_seq_one_letter_code
_entity_poly.pdbx_strand_id
1 'polypeptide(L)'
;MSMILDGKKMTGRKELHEELQKAFGFGDHYGKNLDALNDCLSEICEKEPVCIKNAALMKDALGGYAEKMVEVFEDNGFSVTLSDDENEQEENKMSNIPTPHINAPEGAFAPTVLMPGDPLRAKYIAENYLEDAVLVNNVRGVQGYTGTYKGKRVSVMASGMGIPSIGIYSYELFNFYGVENIIRVGSAGAMTDKLKLRDIVVGMSAYTNSSYGRQFGFEGTLAPCCSYGLLKKAVEAGEKLGQNIVPGPVYSSDNFYAQGTGFSSAPLMKLGVLCVEMETYALYLNAAAAGKNALSILTISDSLVTGESLPAEDRQNTFTKMMEIALEIA
;
A
#
# COMPACT_ATOMS: atom_id res chain seq x y z
N MET A 1 -30.21 -3.73 -7.05
CA MET A 1 -29.17 -2.68 -6.97
C MET A 1 -29.87 -1.37 -7.31
N SER A 2 -29.49 -0.21 -6.78
CA SER A 2 -30.13 1.07 -7.16
C SER A 2 -29.31 1.77 -8.23
N MET A 3 -29.96 2.31 -9.25
CA MET A 3 -29.31 3.15 -10.25
C MET A 3 -29.02 4.53 -9.65
N ILE A 4 -27.78 5.01 -9.78
CA ILE A 4 -27.34 6.28 -9.18
C ILE A 4 -27.09 7.30 -10.28
N LEU A 5 -27.76 8.44 -10.18
CA LEU A 5 -27.59 9.61 -11.03
C LEU A 5 -26.96 10.75 -10.23
N ASP A 6 -26.13 11.57 -10.87
CA ASP A 6 -25.43 12.67 -10.21
C ASP A 6 -25.91 14.04 -10.74
N GLY A 7 -26.64 14.76 -9.87
CA GLY A 7 -27.17 16.09 -10.14
C GLY A 7 -26.10 17.14 -10.46
N LYS A 8 -24.83 16.95 -10.04
CA LYS A 8 -23.72 17.84 -10.44
C LYS A 8 -23.48 17.85 -11.94
N LYS A 9 -23.83 16.76 -12.64
CA LYS A 9 -23.69 16.65 -14.09
C LYS A 9 -24.93 17.13 -14.86
N MET A 10 -26.02 17.43 -14.15
CA MET A 10 -27.31 17.80 -14.72
C MET A 10 -27.49 19.32 -14.67
N THR A 11 -26.52 20.06 -15.20
CA THR A 11 -26.46 21.53 -15.12
C THR A 11 -27.37 22.25 -16.12
N GLY A 12 -28.09 21.50 -16.95
CA GLY A 12 -28.96 22.00 -18.01
C GLY A 12 -29.72 20.85 -18.66
N ARG A 13 -30.76 21.18 -19.45
CA ARG A 13 -31.66 20.15 -20.04
C ARG A 13 -30.90 19.18 -20.94
N LYS A 14 -29.93 19.69 -21.71
CA LYS A 14 -29.14 18.87 -22.61
C LYS A 14 -28.29 17.87 -21.84
N GLU A 15 -27.58 18.34 -20.83
CA GLU A 15 -26.66 17.57 -19.99
C GLU A 15 -27.44 16.53 -19.17
N LEU A 16 -28.62 16.89 -18.66
CA LEU A 16 -29.55 15.96 -18.03
C LEU A 16 -29.88 14.79 -18.96
N HIS A 17 -30.36 15.07 -20.17
CA HIS A 17 -30.77 14.02 -21.09
C HIS A 17 -29.58 13.18 -21.58
N GLU A 18 -28.37 13.74 -21.67
CA GLU A 18 -27.16 12.97 -21.97
C GLU A 18 -26.79 12.00 -20.84
N GLU A 19 -26.88 12.42 -19.58
CA GLU A 19 -26.63 11.53 -18.43
C GLU A 19 -27.70 10.43 -18.34
N LEU A 20 -28.97 10.75 -18.59
CA LEU A 20 -30.07 9.78 -18.63
C LEU A 20 -29.88 8.76 -19.78
N GLN A 21 -29.54 9.24 -20.97
CA GLN A 21 -29.28 8.38 -22.13
C GLN A 21 -28.17 7.37 -21.82
N LYS A 22 -27.10 7.83 -21.16
CA LYS A 22 -25.98 6.97 -20.77
C LYS A 22 -26.34 6.00 -19.64
N ALA A 23 -27.06 6.46 -18.62
CA ALA A 23 -27.39 5.64 -17.44
C ALA A 23 -28.34 4.49 -17.78
N PHE A 24 -29.32 4.75 -18.64
CA PHE A 24 -30.32 3.74 -19.05
C PHE A 24 -29.98 3.06 -20.38
N GLY A 25 -28.91 3.48 -21.05
CA GLY A 25 -28.50 2.91 -22.34
C GLY A 25 -29.49 3.19 -23.48
N PHE A 26 -30.16 4.34 -23.47
CA PHE A 26 -31.08 4.71 -24.55
C PHE A 26 -30.33 4.93 -25.87
N GLY A 27 -30.88 4.43 -26.98
CA GLY A 27 -30.26 4.55 -28.31
C GLY A 27 -30.28 5.98 -28.86
N ASP A 28 -29.67 6.17 -30.03
CA ASP A 28 -29.53 7.49 -30.69
C ASP A 28 -30.87 8.15 -31.05
N HIS A 29 -31.96 7.39 -31.03
CA HIS A 29 -33.33 7.86 -31.28
C HIS A 29 -33.97 8.57 -30.06
N TYR A 30 -33.30 8.60 -28.90
CA TYR A 30 -33.80 9.29 -27.73
C TYR A 30 -33.91 10.80 -27.97
N GLY A 31 -35.14 11.32 -27.98
CA GLY A 31 -35.47 12.70 -28.35
C GLY A 31 -35.01 13.81 -27.39
N LYS A 32 -34.27 13.46 -26.32
CA LYS A 32 -33.68 14.38 -25.32
C LYS A 32 -34.68 15.41 -24.77
N ASN A 33 -35.90 14.96 -24.48
CA ASN A 33 -36.96 15.74 -23.83
C ASN A 33 -37.79 14.81 -22.92
N LEU A 34 -38.68 15.37 -22.08
CA LEU A 34 -39.46 14.58 -21.11
C LEU A 34 -40.46 13.61 -21.76
N ASP A 35 -41.03 13.94 -22.92
CA ASP A 35 -41.96 13.05 -23.63
C ASP A 35 -41.20 11.81 -24.13
N ALA A 36 -40.02 12.02 -24.73
CA ALA A 36 -39.14 10.92 -25.14
C ALA A 36 -38.63 10.09 -23.95
N LEU A 37 -38.41 10.73 -22.78
CA LEU A 37 -38.05 10.03 -21.56
C LEU A 37 -39.21 9.14 -21.11
N ASN A 38 -40.43 9.65 -21.09
CA ASN A 38 -41.62 8.88 -20.75
C ASN A 38 -41.77 7.66 -21.66
N ASP A 39 -41.64 7.84 -22.98
CA ASP A 39 -41.72 6.75 -23.94
C ASP A 39 -40.66 5.67 -23.67
N CYS A 40 -39.39 6.06 -23.52
CA CYS A 40 -38.31 5.10 -23.24
C CYS A 40 -38.45 4.39 -21.89
N LEU A 41 -38.89 5.10 -20.84
CA LEU A 41 -39.09 4.50 -19.52
C LEU A 41 -40.26 3.51 -19.51
N SER A 42 -41.28 3.73 -20.33
CA SER A 42 -42.45 2.84 -20.42
C SER A 42 -42.08 1.44 -20.95
N GLU A 43 -41.03 1.35 -21.78
CA GLU A 43 -40.55 0.09 -22.36
C GLU A 43 -39.69 -0.74 -21.40
N ILE A 44 -39.19 -0.15 -20.30
CA ILE A 44 -38.36 -0.85 -19.32
C ILE A 44 -39.25 -1.74 -18.45
N CYS A 45 -39.06 -3.07 -18.50
CA CYS A 45 -39.84 -4.02 -17.71
C CYS A 45 -39.42 -4.08 -16.23
N GLU A 46 -38.11 -3.99 -15.94
CA GLU A 46 -37.57 -4.05 -14.58
C GLU A 46 -37.28 -2.64 -14.05
N LYS A 47 -38.06 -2.19 -13.06
CA LYS A 47 -37.98 -0.84 -12.50
C LYS A 47 -36.98 -0.81 -11.34
N GLU A 48 -35.70 -0.69 -11.64
CA GLU A 48 -34.68 -0.49 -10.60
C GLU A 48 -34.87 0.86 -9.88
N PRO A 49 -34.76 0.95 -8.54
CA PRO A 49 -34.84 2.23 -7.84
C PRO A 49 -33.80 3.22 -8.32
N VAL A 50 -34.21 4.47 -8.54
CA VAL A 50 -33.34 5.57 -9.00
C VAL A 50 -33.00 6.48 -7.82
N CYS A 51 -31.72 6.70 -7.57
CA CYS A 51 -31.23 7.62 -6.57
C CYS A 51 -30.51 8.79 -7.26
N ILE A 52 -31.03 10.01 -7.10
CA ILE A 52 -30.42 11.23 -7.62
C ILE A 52 -29.66 11.91 -6.48
N LYS A 53 -28.33 11.86 -6.56
CA LYS A 53 -27.43 12.59 -5.66
C LYS A 53 -27.29 14.05 -6.08
N ASN A 54 -26.95 14.93 -5.14
CA ASN A 54 -26.80 16.37 -5.41
C ASN A 54 -28.05 16.98 -6.05
N ALA A 55 -29.24 16.54 -5.61
CA ALA A 55 -30.52 16.90 -6.20
C ALA A 55 -30.82 18.40 -6.09
N ALA A 56 -30.31 19.10 -5.08
CA ALA A 56 -30.42 20.54 -4.88
C ALA A 56 -29.72 21.29 -6.02
N LEU A 57 -28.52 20.88 -6.41
CA LEU A 57 -27.78 21.49 -7.53
C LEU A 57 -28.52 21.28 -8.86
N MET A 58 -29.08 20.08 -9.06
CA MET A 58 -29.92 19.79 -10.21
C MET A 58 -31.19 20.66 -10.22
N LYS A 59 -31.88 20.77 -9.07
CA LYS A 59 -33.09 21.59 -8.91
C LYS A 59 -32.79 23.07 -9.14
N ASP A 60 -31.67 23.58 -8.63
CA ASP A 60 -31.25 24.96 -8.85
C ASP A 60 -30.98 25.24 -10.34
N ALA A 61 -30.37 24.28 -11.05
CA ALA A 61 -30.05 24.41 -12.47
C ALA A 61 -31.28 24.28 -13.40
N LEU A 62 -32.21 23.38 -13.08
CA LEU A 62 -33.31 22.99 -13.97
C LEU A 62 -34.67 23.55 -13.55
N GLY A 63 -34.80 24.04 -12.31
CA GLY A 63 -36.04 24.51 -11.72
C GLY A 63 -37.17 23.48 -11.82
N GLY A 64 -38.38 23.92 -12.16
CA GLY A 64 -39.54 23.05 -12.33
C GLY A 64 -39.41 21.99 -13.43
N TYR A 65 -38.36 22.01 -14.25
CA TYR A 65 -38.08 20.91 -15.18
C TYR A 65 -37.55 19.65 -14.44
N ALA A 66 -36.84 19.83 -13.33
CA ALA A 66 -36.38 18.72 -12.50
C ALA A 66 -37.55 17.99 -11.82
N GLU A 67 -38.54 18.74 -11.34
CA GLU A 67 -39.74 18.19 -10.70
C GLU A 67 -40.53 17.33 -11.68
N LYS A 68 -40.80 17.86 -12.88
CA LYS A 68 -41.48 17.11 -13.94
C LYS A 68 -40.73 15.86 -14.38
N MET A 69 -39.40 15.87 -14.35
CA MET A 69 -38.61 14.69 -14.66
C MET A 69 -38.79 13.60 -13.61
N VAL A 70 -38.80 13.97 -12.32
CA VAL A 70 -39.10 13.03 -11.23
C VAL A 70 -40.51 12.47 -11.35
N GLU A 71 -41.51 13.32 -11.66
CA GLU A 71 -42.89 12.88 -11.93
C GLU A 71 -42.93 11.85 -13.07
N VAL A 72 -42.24 12.09 -14.18
CA VAL A 72 -42.18 11.13 -15.31
C VAL A 72 -41.59 9.77 -14.87
N PHE A 73 -40.59 9.74 -13.99
CA PHE A 73 -40.08 8.49 -13.44
C PHE A 73 -41.12 7.77 -12.58
N GLU A 74 -41.77 8.50 -11.67
CA GLU A 74 -42.77 7.95 -10.75
C GLU A 74 -44.02 7.43 -11.50
N ASP A 75 -44.48 8.17 -12.52
CA ASP A 75 -45.58 7.77 -13.42
C ASP A 75 -45.27 6.47 -14.19
N ASN A 76 -43.98 6.21 -14.47
CA ASN A 76 -43.51 4.98 -15.09
C ASN A 76 -43.16 3.87 -14.08
N GLY A 77 -43.51 4.05 -12.80
CA GLY A 77 -43.37 3.03 -11.76
C GLY A 77 -41.96 2.93 -11.16
N PHE A 78 -41.09 3.90 -11.39
CA PHE A 78 -39.79 3.96 -10.72
C PHE A 78 -39.93 4.59 -9.33
N SER A 79 -39.24 4.01 -8.35
CA SER A 79 -39.04 4.67 -7.06
C SER A 79 -37.87 5.64 -7.19
N VAL A 80 -38.12 6.95 -7.01
CA VAL A 80 -37.08 7.98 -7.05
C VAL A 80 -36.74 8.45 -5.64
N THR A 81 -35.45 8.46 -5.30
CA THR A 81 -34.94 9.07 -4.05
C THR A 81 -34.05 10.26 -4.40
N LEU A 82 -34.32 11.42 -3.80
CA LEU A 82 -33.50 12.61 -3.94
C LEU A 82 -32.64 12.77 -2.69
N SER A 83 -31.32 12.89 -2.86
CA SER A 83 -30.39 13.05 -1.72
C SER A 83 -29.53 14.30 -1.90
N ASP A 84 -29.57 15.17 -0.88
CA ASP A 84 -28.83 16.42 -0.77
C ASP A 84 -27.93 16.35 0.47
N ASP A 85 -26.93 15.48 0.41
CA ASP A 85 -25.92 15.44 1.47
C ASP A 85 -24.99 16.65 1.28
N GLU A 86 -25.08 17.65 2.18
CA GLU A 86 -24.20 18.84 2.27
C GLU A 86 -22.74 18.52 2.64
N ASN A 87 -22.32 17.25 2.57
CA ASN A 87 -20.93 16.89 2.67
C ASN A 87 -20.51 16.31 1.33
N GLU A 88 -19.50 16.92 0.73
CA GLU A 88 -18.67 16.25 -0.26
C GLU A 88 -18.28 14.87 0.30
N GLN A 89 -19.04 13.86 -0.08
CA GLN A 89 -18.49 12.54 -0.22
C GLN A 89 -17.76 12.55 -1.57
N GLU A 90 -16.52 13.07 -1.57
CA GLU A 90 -15.42 12.18 -1.96
C GLU A 90 -15.78 10.81 -1.43
N GLU A 91 -15.87 9.81 -2.31
CA GLU A 91 -16.23 8.43 -2.00
C GLU A 91 -16.14 8.14 -0.50
N ASN A 92 -17.26 7.80 0.14
CA ASN A 92 -17.24 7.35 1.52
C ASN A 92 -16.54 5.97 1.61
N LYS A 93 -15.28 5.86 1.15
CA LYS A 93 -14.23 5.31 1.96
C LYS A 93 -14.23 6.17 3.22
N MET A 94 -14.87 5.65 4.25
CA MET A 94 -14.45 5.90 5.61
C MET A 94 -12.94 6.08 5.60
N SER A 95 -12.48 7.32 5.78
CA SER A 95 -11.06 7.62 5.78
C SER A 95 -10.46 6.72 6.85
N ASN A 96 -9.68 5.71 6.42
CA ASN A 96 -8.99 4.81 7.34
C ASN A 96 -7.80 5.53 8.00
N ILE A 97 -7.73 6.86 7.88
CA ILE A 97 -6.71 7.75 8.44
C ILE A 97 -7.38 8.65 9.49
N PRO A 98 -6.85 8.72 10.72
CA PRO A 98 -5.74 7.92 11.24
C PRO A 98 -6.15 6.45 11.42
N THR A 99 -5.17 5.56 11.38
CA THR A 99 -5.38 4.13 11.66
C THR A 99 -5.18 3.86 13.16
N PRO A 100 -5.52 2.65 13.66
CA PRO A 100 -5.19 2.25 15.03
C PRO A 100 -3.67 2.19 15.34
N HIS A 101 -2.80 2.21 14.33
CA HIS A 101 -1.35 2.03 14.47
C HIS A 101 -0.54 3.22 13.94
N ILE A 102 -1.15 4.12 13.17
CA ILE A 102 -0.56 5.30 12.56
C ILE A 102 -1.50 6.49 12.76
N ASN A 103 -1.08 7.47 13.58
CA ASN A 103 -1.86 8.68 13.84
C ASN A 103 -1.53 9.86 12.90
N ALA A 104 -0.71 9.61 11.88
CA ALA A 104 -0.31 10.62 10.91
C ALA A 104 -1.54 11.08 10.09
N PRO A 105 -1.66 12.38 9.76
CA PRO A 105 -2.69 12.85 8.86
C PRO A 105 -2.45 12.39 7.42
N GLU A 106 -3.46 12.52 6.58
CA GLU A 106 -3.32 12.27 5.15
C GLU A 106 -2.20 13.15 4.55
N GLY A 107 -1.47 12.60 3.58
CA GLY A 107 -0.35 13.29 2.94
C GLY A 107 0.89 13.46 3.83
N ALA A 108 0.92 12.94 5.05
CA ALA A 108 2.07 13.02 5.96
C ALA A 108 3.28 12.17 5.49
N PHE A 109 3.04 11.05 4.81
CA PHE A 109 4.08 10.19 4.25
C PHE A 109 4.46 10.61 2.83
N ALA A 110 5.73 10.41 2.48
CA ALA A 110 6.21 10.48 1.11
C ALA A 110 5.82 9.22 0.32
N PRO A 111 5.85 9.27 -1.03
CA PRO A 111 5.62 8.09 -1.87
C PRO A 111 6.60 6.93 -1.61
N THR A 112 7.80 7.22 -1.09
CA THR A 112 8.79 6.21 -0.68
C THR A 112 9.00 6.23 0.83
N VAL A 113 8.86 5.07 1.47
CA VAL A 113 9.14 4.84 2.90
C VAL A 113 10.30 3.86 3.06
N LEU A 114 11.36 4.28 3.75
CA LEU A 114 12.36 3.36 4.28
C LEU A 114 11.84 2.73 5.57
N MET A 115 12.02 1.42 5.73
CA MET A 115 11.36 0.68 6.80
C MET A 115 12.31 -0.20 7.63
N PRO A 116 13.01 0.37 8.63
CA PRO A 116 13.71 -0.44 9.63
C PRO A 116 12.75 -1.20 10.54
N GLY A 117 13.24 -2.22 11.24
CA GLY A 117 12.48 -2.86 12.33
C GLY A 117 12.44 -2.00 13.59
N ASP A 118 13.59 -1.46 13.98
CA ASP A 118 13.81 -0.71 15.22
C ASP A 118 13.42 0.78 15.08
N PRO A 119 12.55 1.33 15.95
CA PRO A 119 12.26 2.77 16.00
C PRO A 119 13.49 3.65 16.23
N LEU A 120 14.49 3.19 16.98
CA LEU A 120 15.72 3.96 17.18
C LEU A 120 16.55 4.06 15.90
N ARG A 121 16.48 3.05 15.03
CA ARG A 121 17.08 3.12 13.69
C ARG A 121 16.29 4.06 12.77
N ALA A 122 14.95 4.09 12.87
CA ALA A 122 14.14 5.06 12.13
C ALA A 122 14.51 6.51 12.52
N LYS A 123 14.62 6.76 13.82
CA LYS A 123 15.09 8.04 14.37
C LYS A 123 16.51 8.37 13.89
N TYR A 124 17.44 7.42 13.95
CA TYR A 124 18.81 7.62 13.48
C TYR A 124 18.85 8.04 12.00
N ILE A 125 18.10 7.37 11.13
CA ILE A 125 18.03 7.72 9.70
C ILE A 125 17.46 9.14 9.54
N ALA A 126 16.38 9.46 10.24
CA ALA A 126 15.77 10.78 10.18
C ALA A 126 16.73 11.90 10.61
N GLU A 127 17.44 11.73 11.73
CA GLU A 127 18.33 12.76 12.29
C GLU A 127 19.64 12.93 11.52
N ASN A 128 20.13 11.89 10.84
CA ASN A 128 21.45 11.92 10.19
C ASN A 128 21.39 12.10 8.67
N TYR A 129 20.27 11.75 8.03
CA TYR A 129 20.17 11.76 6.57
C TYR A 129 19.06 12.66 6.03
N LEU A 130 18.02 12.96 6.81
CA LEU A 130 16.90 13.77 6.32
C LEU A 130 17.01 15.22 6.79
N GLU A 131 16.89 16.15 5.85
CA GLU A 131 16.68 17.57 6.11
C GLU A 131 15.22 17.80 6.53
N ASP A 132 14.99 18.72 7.48
CA ASP A 132 13.67 19.12 7.97
C ASP A 132 12.77 17.93 8.39
N ALA A 133 13.37 16.91 9.01
CA ALA A 133 12.65 15.71 9.42
C ALA A 133 11.63 16.01 10.53
N VAL A 134 10.37 15.64 10.29
CA VAL A 134 9.27 15.76 11.25
C VAL A 134 8.80 14.37 11.68
N LEU A 135 8.62 14.16 12.99
CA LEU A 135 7.99 12.96 13.52
C LEU A 135 6.49 12.98 13.21
N VAL A 136 6.04 12.08 12.33
CA VAL A 136 4.64 11.98 11.88
C VAL A 136 3.87 10.87 12.57
N ASN A 137 4.54 9.87 13.16
CA ASN A 137 3.90 8.82 13.95
C ASN A 137 4.73 8.44 15.18
N ASN A 138 4.06 8.20 16.31
CA ASN A 138 4.68 7.62 17.50
C ASN A 138 3.73 6.65 18.25
N VAL A 139 2.63 6.24 17.61
CA VAL A 139 1.69 5.28 18.18
C VAL A 139 2.44 3.97 18.47
N ARG A 140 2.26 3.44 19.69
CA ARG A 140 2.96 2.23 20.20
C ARG A 140 4.49 2.33 20.19
N GLY A 141 5.06 3.53 20.11
CA GLY A 141 6.50 3.74 19.99
C GLY A 141 7.07 3.40 18.60
N VAL A 142 6.21 3.15 17.61
CA VAL A 142 6.62 2.90 16.23
C VAL A 142 6.82 4.25 15.53
N GLN A 143 8.04 4.75 15.63
CA GLN A 143 8.39 6.07 15.15
C GLN A 143 8.41 6.12 13.62
N GLY A 144 7.69 7.11 13.08
CA GLY A 144 7.68 7.44 11.65
C GLY A 144 8.05 8.91 11.46
N TYR A 145 8.91 9.18 10.51
CA TYR A 145 9.40 10.52 10.16
C TYR A 145 9.25 10.78 8.67
N THR A 146 9.08 12.05 8.31
CA THR A 146 9.13 12.51 6.93
C THR A 146 10.02 13.75 6.85
N GLY A 147 10.93 13.78 5.88
CA GLY A 147 11.82 14.90 5.62
C GLY A 147 12.27 14.88 4.16
N THR A 148 13.43 15.47 3.89
CA THR A 148 13.98 15.59 2.54
C THR A 148 15.39 14.98 2.45
N TYR A 149 15.65 14.17 1.44
CA TYR A 149 16.99 13.69 1.09
C TYR A 149 17.36 14.18 -0.30
N LYS A 150 18.42 15.00 -0.42
CA LYS A 150 18.87 15.58 -1.71
C LYS A 150 17.74 16.24 -2.52
N GLY A 151 16.90 17.02 -1.84
CA GLY A 151 15.75 17.70 -2.45
C GLY A 151 14.52 16.83 -2.72
N LYS A 152 14.53 15.53 -2.39
CA LYS A 152 13.37 14.63 -2.53
C LYS A 152 12.72 14.34 -1.19
N ARG A 153 11.40 14.40 -1.13
CA ARG A 153 10.64 14.02 0.07
C ARG A 153 10.74 12.50 0.29
N VAL A 154 11.20 12.07 1.46
CA VAL A 154 11.35 10.66 1.84
C VAL A 154 10.85 10.48 3.26
N SER A 155 10.21 9.34 3.53
CA SER A 155 9.79 8.96 4.87
C SER A 155 10.64 7.78 5.37
N VAL A 156 10.79 7.69 6.68
CA VAL A 156 11.36 6.52 7.35
C VAL A 156 10.46 6.13 8.51
N MET A 157 10.09 4.85 8.60
CA MET A 157 9.17 4.39 9.65
C MET A 157 9.55 3.00 10.14
N ALA A 158 9.55 2.81 11.47
CA ALA A 158 9.75 1.49 12.03
C ALA A 158 8.61 0.52 11.70
N SER A 159 8.93 -0.77 11.71
CA SER A 159 7.99 -1.87 11.44
C SER A 159 7.80 -2.81 12.64
N GLY A 160 8.61 -2.68 13.68
CA GLY A 160 8.70 -3.67 14.75
C GLY A 160 9.42 -4.94 14.29
N MET A 161 9.12 -6.06 14.93
CA MET A 161 9.67 -7.37 14.58
C MET A 161 8.56 -8.37 14.25
N GLY A 162 8.81 -9.20 13.25
CA GLY A 162 7.92 -10.27 12.84
C GLY A 162 6.97 -9.88 11.70
N ILE A 163 6.58 -10.92 10.95
CA ILE A 163 5.70 -10.88 9.79
C ILE A 163 4.36 -10.18 10.11
N PRO A 164 3.67 -10.46 11.25
CA PRO A 164 2.45 -9.74 11.58
C PRO A 164 2.64 -8.23 11.81
N SER A 165 3.77 -7.83 12.41
CA SER A 165 4.03 -6.42 12.76
C SER A 165 4.25 -5.58 11.50
N ILE A 166 5.19 -5.97 10.63
CA ILE A 166 5.38 -5.28 9.35
C ILE A 166 4.16 -5.41 8.44
N GLY A 167 3.41 -6.52 8.56
CA GLY A 167 2.16 -6.75 7.84
C GLY A 167 1.13 -5.66 8.09
N ILE A 168 0.96 -5.24 9.35
CA ILE A 168 0.07 -4.12 9.71
C ILE A 168 0.54 -2.82 9.06
N TYR A 169 1.78 -2.42 9.33
CA TYR A 169 2.26 -1.10 8.91
C TYR A 169 2.38 -0.97 7.40
N SER A 170 2.91 -1.98 6.70
CA SER A 170 3.00 -1.94 5.25
C SER A 170 1.62 -1.96 4.59
N TYR A 171 0.65 -2.70 5.15
CA TYR A 171 -0.72 -2.68 4.66
C TYR A 171 -1.33 -1.28 4.75
N GLU A 172 -1.23 -0.63 5.91
CA GLU A 172 -1.76 0.72 6.12
C GLU A 172 -1.07 1.75 5.23
N LEU A 173 0.27 1.68 5.11
CA LEU A 173 1.03 2.58 4.26
C LEU A 173 0.64 2.47 2.78
N PHE A 174 0.53 1.24 2.26
CA PHE A 174 0.16 1.03 0.85
C PHE A 174 -1.30 1.36 0.54
N ASN A 175 -2.24 0.95 1.41
CA ASN A 175 -3.66 1.01 1.09
C ASN A 175 -4.34 2.31 1.53
N PHE A 176 -3.83 2.96 2.59
CA PHE A 176 -4.45 4.16 3.16
C PHE A 176 -3.60 5.40 2.91
N TYR A 177 -2.28 5.35 3.14
CA TYR A 177 -1.41 6.53 3.02
C TYR A 177 -0.83 6.77 1.61
N GLY A 178 -1.23 5.98 0.61
CA GLY A 178 -0.82 6.20 -0.79
C GLY A 178 0.68 5.99 -1.03
N VAL A 179 1.37 5.22 -0.17
CA VAL A 179 2.79 4.89 -0.37
C VAL A 179 2.93 4.00 -1.61
N GLU A 180 3.93 4.28 -2.44
CA GLU A 180 4.21 3.56 -3.68
C GLU A 180 5.36 2.56 -3.54
N ASN A 181 6.35 2.91 -2.72
CA ASN A 181 7.56 2.13 -2.50
C ASN A 181 7.83 1.96 -1.01
N ILE A 182 8.03 0.72 -0.56
CA ILE A 182 8.60 0.44 0.77
C ILE A 182 9.94 -0.27 0.60
N ILE A 183 11.00 0.35 1.12
CA ILE A 183 12.35 -0.21 1.12
C ILE A 183 12.71 -0.58 2.56
N ARG A 184 12.61 -1.86 2.88
CA ARG A 184 13.00 -2.38 4.19
C ARG A 184 14.52 -2.37 4.32
N VAL A 185 15.00 -1.86 5.45
CA VAL A 185 16.43 -1.81 5.81
C VAL A 185 16.66 -2.57 7.11
N GLY A 186 17.13 -3.81 6.99
CA GLY A 186 17.13 -4.79 8.08
C GLY A 186 18.50 -5.36 8.41
N SER A 187 18.58 -6.03 9.55
CA SER A 187 19.68 -6.94 9.89
C SER A 187 19.25 -8.38 9.56
N ALA A 188 20.21 -9.25 9.26
CA ALA A 188 19.96 -10.65 8.97
C ALA A 188 21.09 -11.58 9.46
N GLY A 189 20.73 -12.84 9.72
CA GLY A 189 21.68 -13.90 10.03
C GLY A 189 22.07 -14.67 8.77
N ALA A 190 23.36 -14.78 8.46
CA ALA A 190 23.85 -15.53 7.30
C ALA A 190 23.56 -17.03 7.44
N MET A 191 23.09 -17.64 6.35
CA MET A 191 22.82 -19.07 6.23
C MET A 191 23.81 -19.76 5.27
N THR A 192 24.84 -19.05 4.80
CA THR A 192 25.88 -19.58 3.92
C THR A 192 27.25 -19.07 4.37
N ASP A 193 28.27 -19.89 4.17
CA ASP A 193 29.69 -19.57 4.35
C ASP A 193 30.22 -18.53 3.34
N LYS A 194 29.45 -18.22 2.30
CA LYS A 194 29.80 -17.21 1.30
C LYS A 194 29.60 -15.78 1.78
N LEU A 195 28.82 -15.58 2.84
CA LEU A 195 28.52 -14.27 3.40
C LEU A 195 29.34 -14.02 4.67
N LYS A 196 29.81 -12.79 4.81
CA LYS A 196 30.54 -12.28 5.97
C LYS A 196 29.69 -11.26 6.70
N LEU A 197 30.06 -10.99 7.96
CA LEU A 197 29.48 -9.85 8.68
C LEU A 197 29.63 -8.57 7.85
N ARG A 198 28.57 -7.75 7.83
CA ARG A 198 28.44 -6.50 7.08
C ARG A 198 28.25 -6.66 5.57
N ASP A 199 28.24 -7.87 5.01
CA ASP A 199 27.79 -8.06 3.63
C ASP A 199 26.34 -7.60 3.47
N ILE A 200 26.00 -7.11 2.28
CA ILE A 200 24.67 -6.60 1.96
C ILE A 200 23.97 -7.57 1.02
N VAL A 201 22.85 -8.10 1.50
CA VAL A 201 21.95 -8.97 0.73
C VAL A 201 20.75 -8.18 0.27
N VAL A 202 20.32 -8.41 -0.97
CA VAL A 202 19.01 -7.93 -1.45
C VAL A 202 18.10 -9.13 -1.66
N GLY A 203 16.99 -9.17 -0.93
CA GLY A 203 16.07 -10.30 -0.94
C GLY A 203 15.28 -10.37 -2.23
N MET A 204 15.68 -11.23 -3.18
CA MET A 204 14.96 -11.41 -4.44
C MET A 204 13.59 -12.07 -4.24
N SER A 205 13.55 -13.06 -3.34
CA SER A 205 12.33 -13.74 -2.90
C SER A 205 12.43 -14.12 -1.43
N ALA A 206 11.28 -14.33 -0.78
CA ALA A 206 11.22 -14.70 0.63
C ALA A 206 10.53 -16.05 0.84
N TYR A 207 11.25 -17.00 1.42
CA TYR A 207 10.69 -18.23 1.99
C TYR A 207 10.18 -17.93 3.40
N THR A 208 9.30 -18.77 3.95
CA THR A 208 8.83 -18.58 5.33
C THR A 208 8.33 -19.88 5.95
N ASN A 209 8.26 -19.93 7.28
CA ASN A 209 7.41 -20.87 8.03
C ASN A 209 6.04 -20.28 8.41
N SER A 210 5.78 -19.01 8.11
CA SER A 210 4.56 -18.32 8.53
C SER A 210 3.35 -18.73 7.72
N SER A 211 2.19 -18.70 8.38
CA SER A 211 0.89 -18.87 7.72
C SER A 211 0.33 -17.58 7.13
N TYR A 212 1.03 -16.44 7.23
CA TYR A 212 0.53 -15.12 6.78
C TYR A 212 0.00 -15.14 5.34
N GLY A 213 0.65 -15.88 4.44
CA GLY A 213 0.27 -15.96 3.03
C GLY A 213 -1.10 -16.60 2.76
N ARG A 214 -1.64 -17.39 3.71
CA ARG A 214 -2.93 -18.08 3.54
C ARG A 214 -4.10 -17.11 3.34
N GLN A 215 -4.01 -15.90 3.89
CA GLN A 215 -5.07 -14.90 3.79
C GLN A 215 -5.34 -14.42 2.35
N PHE A 216 -4.38 -14.63 1.43
CA PHE A 216 -4.50 -14.25 0.02
C PHE A 216 -5.20 -15.32 -0.84
N GLY A 217 -5.76 -16.37 -0.22
CA GLY A 217 -6.58 -17.37 -0.91
C GLY A 217 -5.81 -18.36 -1.80
N PHE A 218 -4.49 -18.43 -1.68
CA PHE A 218 -3.66 -19.38 -2.44
C PHE A 218 -3.48 -20.70 -1.68
N GLU A 219 -3.88 -21.81 -2.31
CA GLU A 219 -3.62 -23.17 -1.79
C GLU A 219 -2.19 -23.61 -2.17
N GLY A 220 -1.23 -23.32 -1.29
CA GLY A 220 0.17 -23.74 -1.46
C GLY A 220 1.14 -22.91 -0.63
N THR A 221 2.45 -23.04 -0.91
CA THR A 221 3.48 -22.18 -0.31
C THR A 221 3.85 -21.09 -1.30
N LEU A 222 3.58 -19.83 -0.95
CA LEU A 222 4.03 -18.68 -1.73
C LEU A 222 5.50 -18.38 -1.41
N ALA A 223 6.26 -17.98 -2.42
CA ALA A 223 7.57 -17.35 -2.26
C ALA A 223 7.51 -15.99 -2.99
N PRO A 224 7.01 -14.93 -2.33
CA PRO A 224 6.82 -13.63 -2.98
C PRO A 224 8.18 -13.02 -3.38
N CYS A 225 8.17 -12.22 -4.43
CA CYS A 225 9.36 -11.58 -4.98
C CYS A 225 9.34 -10.07 -4.75
N CYS A 226 10.54 -9.47 -4.75
CA CYS A 226 10.71 -8.03 -4.73
C CYS A 226 10.28 -7.36 -6.04
N SER A 227 10.19 -6.02 -6.04
CA SER A 227 10.10 -5.23 -7.27
C SER A 227 11.43 -5.26 -8.03
N TYR A 228 11.42 -5.76 -9.26
CA TYR A 228 12.61 -5.78 -10.13
C TYR A 228 13.21 -4.38 -10.34
N GLY A 229 12.36 -3.36 -10.46
CA GLY A 229 12.81 -1.98 -10.63
C GLY A 229 13.61 -1.46 -9.43
N LEU A 230 13.15 -1.76 -8.20
CA LEU A 230 13.89 -1.41 -6.99
C LEU A 230 15.16 -2.25 -6.85
N LEU A 231 15.09 -3.55 -7.12
CA LEU A 231 16.25 -4.46 -7.08
C LEU A 231 17.39 -3.94 -7.98
N LYS A 232 17.08 -3.64 -9.24
CA LYS A 232 18.07 -3.13 -10.21
C LYS A 232 18.71 -1.83 -9.71
N LYS A 233 17.90 -0.88 -9.26
CA LYS A 233 18.39 0.40 -8.71
C LYS A 233 19.30 0.17 -7.50
N ALA A 234 18.96 -0.76 -6.61
CA ALA A 234 19.74 -1.06 -5.41
C ALA A 234 21.12 -1.64 -5.75
N VAL A 235 21.18 -2.56 -6.72
CA VAL A 235 22.45 -3.12 -7.21
C VAL A 235 23.32 -2.02 -7.83
N GLU A 236 22.76 -1.21 -8.74
CA GLU A 236 23.48 -0.10 -9.38
C GLU A 236 23.95 0.96 -8.37
N ALA A 237 23.15 1.26 -7.35
CA ALA A 237 23.53 2.19 -6.28
C ALA A 237 24.65 1.61 -5.40
N GLY A 238 24.58 0.32 -5.06
CA GLY A 238 25.63 -0.38 -4.34
C GLY A 238 26.97 -0.37 -5.09
N GLU A 239 26.96 -0.69 -6.38
CA GLU A 239 28.14 -0.65 -7.25
C GLU A 239 28.79 0.75 -7.26
N LYS A 240 27.98 1.81 -7.41
CA LYS A 240 28.45 3.21 -7.36
C LYS A 240 29.06 3.59 -6.02
N LEU A 241 28.59 2.98 -4.93
CA LEU A 241 29.11 3.17 -3.56
C LEU A 241 30.25 2.19 -3.22
N GLY A 242 30.75 1.42 -4.20
CA GLY A 242 31.82 0.45 -4.01
C GLY A 242 31.44 -0.71 -3.10
N GLN A 243 30.14 -1.00 -2.97
CA GLN A 243 29.61 -2.10 -2.18
C GLN A 243 29.26 -3.28 -3.07
N ASN A 244 29.64 -4.48 -2.65
CA ASN A 244 29.18 -5.70 -3.27
C ASN A 244 27.78 -6.05 -2.75
N ILE A 245 26.80 -6.07 -3.64
CA ILE A 245 25.41 -6.41 -3.31
C ILE A 245 25.14 -7.83 -3.76
N VAL A 246 24.65 -8.67 -2.84
CA VAL A 246 24.37 -10.08 -3.11
C VAL A 246 22.85 -10.29 -3.24
N PRO A 247 22.30 -10.33 -4.47
CA PRO A 247 20.90 -10.62 -4.67
C PRO A 247 20.63 -12.13 -4.51
N GLY A 248 19.57 -12.50 -3.80
CA GLY A 248 19.15 -13.90 -3.73
C GLY A 248 17.98 -14.17 -2.77
N PRO A 249 17.60 -15.45 -2.60
CA PRO A 249 16.48 -15.82 -1.74
C PRO A 249 16.83 -15.66 -0.26
N VAL A 250 15.87 -15.16 0.52
CA VAL A 250 15.95 -15.01 1.98
C VAL A 250 14.87 -15.83 2.66
N TYR A 251 14.99 -16.02 3.97
CA TYR A 251 13.99 -16.70 4.78
C TYR A 251 13.46 -15.79 5.88
N SER A 252 12.16 -15.51 5.85
CA SER A 252 11.44 -14.78 6.89
C SER A 252 10.86 -15.75 7.91
N SER A 253 11.46 -15.82 9.10
CA SER A 253 11.04 -16.69 10.19
C SER A 253 10.06 -16.00 11.13
N ASP A 254 9.00 -16.68 11.56
CA ASP A 254 8.21 -16.26 12.72
C ASP A 254 8.98 -16.45 14.05
N ASN A 255 10.03 -17.28 14.04
CA ASN A 255 10.73 -17.72 15.24
C ASN A 255 12.19 -17.24 15.20
N PHE A 256 12.56 -16.39 16.15
CA PHE A 256 13.98 -16.10 16.42
C PHE A 256 14.63 -17.25 17.21
N TYR A 257 13.94 -17.73 18.25
CA TYR A 257 14.33 -18.90 19.03
C TYR A 257 13.43 -20.08 18.67
N ALA A 258 13.98 -21.10 18.01
CA ALA A 258 13.26 -22.31 17.67
C ALA A 258 13.24 -23.29 18.85
N GLN A 259 12.06 -23.83 19.20
CA GLN A 259 11.91 -24.90 20.18
C GLN A 259 12.11 -26.26 19.49
N GLY A 260 13.07 -27.05 19.96
CA GLY A 260 13.31 -28.43 19.53
C GLY A 260 14.43 -28.62 18.49
N THR A 261 14.75 -29.89 18.20
CA THR A 261 15.77 -30.32 17.23
C THR A 261 15.24 -30.36 15.78
N GLY A 262 14.02 -29.86 15.53
CA GLY A 262 13.25 -30.14 14.31
C GLY A 262 13.37 -29.11 13.18
N PHE A 263 13.66 -27.84 13.47
CA PHE A 263 13.95 -26.87 12.42
C PHE A 263 15.44 -26.95 12.05
N SER A 264 15.75 -27.79 11.07
CA SER A 264 17.05 -27.74 10.43
C SER A 264 17.04 -26.62 9.39
N SER A 265 17.98 -25.68 9.48
CA SER A 265 18.25 -24.72 8.41
C SER A 265 18.84 -25.39 7.17
N ALA A 266 19.33 -26.63 7.27
CA ALA A 266 20.06 -27.32 6.20
C ALA A 266 19.28 -27.45 4.87
N PRO A 267 17.97 -27.73 4.83
CA PRO A 267 17.22 -27.74 3.58
C PRO A 267 17.19 -26.36 2.90
N LEU A 268 17.01 -25.28 3.68
CA LEU A 268 17.04 -23.91 3.16
C LEU A 268 18.42 -23.55 2.62
N MET A 269 19.47 -23.90 3.36
CA MET A 269 20.86 -23.73 2.93
C MET A 269 21.15 -24.48 1.61
N LYS A 270 20.67 -25.72 1.49
CA LYS A 270 20.79 -26.53 0.26
C LYS A 270 20.05 -25.92 -0.94
N LEU A 271 18.95 -25.21 -0.68
CA LEU A 271 18.20 -24.45 -1.69
C LEU A 271 18.85 -23.10 -2.05
N GLY A 272 19.97 -22.74 -1.42
CA GLY A 272 20.68 -21.50 -1.69
C GLY A 272 20.11 -20.27 -1.00
N VAL A 273 19.28 -20.45 0.04
CA VAL A 273 18.83 -19.34 0.89
C VAL A 273 20.04 -18.68 1.55
N LEU A 274 20.14 -17.37 1.38
CA LEU A 274 21.32 -16.59 1.76
C LEU A 274 21.32 -16.23 3.25
N CYS A 275 20.18 -15.78 3.76
CA CYS A 275 20.08 -15.32 5.13
C CYS A 275 18.66 -15.44 5.70
N VAL A 276 18.56 -15.36 7.03
CA VAL A 276 17.31 -15.34 7.80
C VAL A 276 17.05 -13.95 8.40
N GLU A 277 15.81 -13.52 8.30
CA GLU A 277 15.23 -12.32 8.92
C GLU A 277 13.76 -12.63 9.28
N MET A 278 12.90 -11.65 9.58
CA MET A 278 11.56 -11.93 10.15
C MET A 278 10.42 -11.11 9.54
N GLU A 279 10.56 -10.47 8.37
CA GLU A 279 9.60 -9.45 7.92
C GLU A 279 9.32 -9.44 6.42
N THR A 280 10.33 -9.76 5.59
CA THR A 280 10.28 -9.56 4.13
C THR A 280 9.08 -10.26 3.48
N TYR A 281 8.69 -11.43 3.99
CA TYR A 281 7.55 -12.19 3.47
C TYR A 281 6.22 -11.42 3.48
N ALA A 282 5.84 -10.82 4.61
CA ALA A 282 4.59 -10.03 4.69
C ALA A 282 4.68 -8.77 3.83
N LEU A 283 5.84 -8.10 3.86
CA LEU A 283 6.06 -6.88 3.08
C LEU A 283 5.84 -7.14 1.58
N TYR A 284 6.43 -8.20 1.03
CA TYR A 284 6.33 -8.49 -0.40
C TYR A 284 4.92 -8.96 -0.78
N LEU A 285 4.24 -9.72 0.07
CA LEU A 285 2.85 -10.10 -0.19
C LEU A 285 1.90 -8.90 -0.18
N ASN A 286 2.04 -7.99 0.79
CA ASN A 286 1.23 -6.78 0.85
C ASN A 286 1.49 -5.87 -0.35
N ALA A 287 2.75 -5.69 -0.74
CA ALA A 287 3.10 -4.92 -1.92
C ALA A 287 2.49 -5.52 -3.20
N ALA A 288 2.61 -6.84 -3.38
CA ALA A 288 2.04 -7.55 -4.51
C ALA A 288 0.50 -7.42 -4.56
N ALA A 289 -0.17 -7.60 -3.42
CA ALA A 289 -1.62 -7.48 -3.31
C ALA A 289 -2.11 -6.04 -3.57
N ALA A 290 -1.34 -5.03 -3.17
CA ALA A 290 -1.65 -3.62 -3.41
C ALA A 290 -1.23 -3.11 -4.80
N GLY A 291 -0.53 -3.92 -5.61
CA GLY A 291 0.04 -3.49 -6.89
C GLY A 291 1.16 -2.44 -6.73
N LYS A 292 1.89 -2.48 -5.61
CA LYS A 292 2.95 -1.54 -5.21
C LYS A 292 4.33 -2.18 -5.22
N ASN A 293 5.36 -1.42 -4.88
CA ASN A 293 6.74 -1.87 -4.92
C ASN A 293 7.31 -2.10 -3.51
N ALA A 294 8.03 -3.19 -3.34
CA ALA A 294 8.83 -3.42 -2.13
C ALA A 294 10.20 -4.04 -2.43
N LEU A 295 11.15 -3.74 -1.55
CA LEU A 295 12.49 -4.31 -1.53
C LEU A 295 13.02 -4.41 -0.10
N SER A 296 13.63 -5.53 0.25
CA SER A 296 14.43 -5.69 1.46
C SER A 296 15.91 -5.63 1.12
N ILE A 297 16.61 -4.69 1.73
CA ILE A 297 18.07 -4.61 1.78
C ILE A 297 18.48 -4.97 3.20
N LEU A 298 19.40 -5.93 3.33
CA LEU A 298 19.72 -6.57 4.60
C LEU A 298 21.22 -6.57 4.81
N THR A 299 21.69 -6.06 5.94
CA THR A 299 23.09 -6.19 6.35
C THR A 299 23.26 -7.40 7.27
N ILE A 300 24.23 -8.25 6.97
CA ILE A 300 24.53 -9.44 7.78
C ILE A 300 25.09 -9.02 9.14
N SER A 301 24.36 -9.33 10.21
CA SER A 301 24.72 -9.01 11.61
C SER A 301 25.30 -10.19 12.37
N ASP A 302 25.00 -11.41 11.93
CA ASP A 302 25.39 -12.64 12.57
C ASP A 302 25.43 -13.77 11.54
N SER A 303 26.01 -14.91 11.89
CA SER A 303 26.14 -16.07 11.01
C SER A 303 25.73 -17.35 11.72
N LEU A 304 24.74 -18.05 11.17
CA LEU A 304 24.33 -19.37 11.65
C LEU A 304 25.35 -20.46 11.28
N VAL A 305 26.30 -20.15 10.39
CA VAL A 305 27.35 -21.07 9.94
C VAL A 305 28.59 -20.97 10.82
N THR A 306 29.04 -19.75 11.12
CA THR A 306 30.28 -19.51 11.89
C THR A 306 30.02 -19.23 13.37
N GLY A 307 28.80 -18.82 13.74
CA GLY A 307 28.45 -18.38 15.09
C GLY A 307 28.87 -16.95 15.42
N GLU A 308 29.49 -16.23 14.48
CA GLU A 308 29.89 -14.84 14.66
C GLU A 308 28.67 -13.92 14.79
N SER A 309 28.79 -12.84 15.56
CA SER A 309 27.70 -11.90 15.81
C SER A 309 28.19 -10.51 16.19
N LEU A 310 27.51 -9.48 15.70
CA LEU A 310 27.73 -8.09 16.10
C LEU A 310 26.90 -7.70 17.34
N PRO A 311 27.41 -6.81 18.21
CA PRO A 311 26.63 -6.19 19.29
C PRO A 311 25.40 -5.44 18.77
N ALA A 312 24.38 -5.27 19.63
CA ALA A 312 23.13 -4.58 19.25
C ALA A 312 23.36 -3.12 18.81
N GLU A 313 24.26 -2.41 19.49
CA GLU A 313 24.63 -1.03 19.16
C GLU A 313 25.22 -0.91 17.75
N ASP A 314 26.10 -1.85 17.36
CA ASP A 314 26.68 -1.89 16.02
C ASP A 314 25.60 -2.11 14.96
N ARG A 315 24.63 -2.98 15.21
CA ARG A 315 23.50 -3.20 14.31
C ARG A 315 22.65 -1.95 14.16
N GLN A 316 22.54 -1.12 15.19
CA GLN A 316 21.77 0.12 15.14
C GLN A 316 22.50 1.19 14.33
N ASN A 317 23.79 1.41 14.59
CA ASN A 317 24.49 2.63 14.18
C ASN A 317 25.48 2.43 13.02
N THR A 318 25.91 1.20 12.72
CA THR A 318 27.04 0.97 11.79
C THR A 318 26.64 0.43 10.42
N PHE A 319 25.33 0.24 10.16
CA PHE A 319 24.81 -0.28 8.90
C PHE A 319 24.52 0.84 7.89
N THR A 320 25.33 1.90 7.91
CA THR A 320 25.15 3.14 7.15
C THR A 320 25.15 2.90 5.64
N LYS A 321 25.98 1.98 5.13
CA LYS A 321 26.06 1.68 3.69
C LYS A 321 24.74 1.17 3.11
N MET A 322 24.03 0.32 3.85
CA MET A 322 22.68 -0.12 3.46
C MET A 322 21.69 1.06 3.46
N MET A 323 21.76 1.94 4.46
CA MET A 323 20.89 3.11 4.56
C MET A 323 21.13 4.06 3.38
N GLU A 324 22.38 4.35 3.06
CA GLU A 324 22.79 5.15 1.91
C GLU A 324 22.24 4.56 0.59
N ILE A 325 22.39 3.26 0.36
CA ILE A 325 21.84 2.59 -0.83
C ILE A 325 20.31 2.75 -0.90
N ALA A 326 19.61 2.52 0.21
CA ALA A 326 18.16 2.65 0.27
C ALA A 326 17.69 4.10 -0.01
N LEU A 327 18.43 5.10 0.48
CA LEU A 327 18.16 6.51 0.25
C LEU A 327 18.46 6.93 -1.20
N GLU A 328 19.52 6.42 -1.83
CA GLU A 328 19.84 6.72 -3.24
C GLU A 328 18.74 6.26 -4.21
N ILE A 329 17.99 5.21 -3.85
CA ILE A 329 16.93 4.66 -4.70
C ILE A 329 15.52 5.17 -4.34
N ALA A 330 15.43 6.05 -3.33
CA ALA A 330 14.18 6.62 -2.84
C ALA A 330 13.59 7.73 -3.72
#